data_AF-A0A0C2MH67-F1
#
_entry.id   AF-A0A0C2MH67-F1
#
_cell.length_a   1.000
_cell.length_b   1.000
_cell.length_c   1.000
_cell.angle_alpha   90.00
_cell.angle_beta   90.00
_cell.angle_gamma   90.00
#
_symmetry.space_group_name_H-M   'P 1'
#
loop_
_entity.id
_entity.type
_entity.pdbx_description
1 polymer ?
#
loop_
_entity_poly.entity_id
_entity_poly.type
_entity_poly.pdbx_seq_one_letter_code
_entity_poly.pdbx_strand_id
1 'polypeptide(L)'
;MNVVKKRKIDRERCIFNNNLISEYFVTEVEKKAACLLCCESVSVLKDYNIICYYVTKHAHCVNILSAEPRQTREKYLDKKLVKQKDFLRKDKKETELSYSYQLYSYIKHC
;
A
#
# COMPACT_ATOMS: atom_id res chain seq x y z
N MET A 1 -16.55 -30.22 -26.19
CA MET A 1 -15.77 -29.77 -25.01
C MET A 1 -16.34 -28.43 -24.56
N ASN A 2 -17.05 -28.37 -23.44
CA ASN A 2 -17.66 -27.13 -22.95
C ASN A 2 -16.59 -26.32 -22.21
N VAL A 3 -16.14 -25.20 -22.80
CA VAL A 3 -15.24 -24.26 -22.14
C VAL A 3 -16.05 -23.57 -21.05
N VAL A 4 -15.81 -23.96 -19.79
CA VAL A 4 -16.40 -23.30 -18.63
C VAL A 4 -15.94 -21.84 -18.62
N LYS A 5 -16.80 -20.94 -19.11
CA LYS A 5 -16.59 -19.49 -19.00
C LYS A 5 -16.53 -19.14 -17.51
N LYS A 6 -15.32 -18.85 -17.01
CA LYS A 6 -15.11 -18.30 -15.67
C LYS A 6 -15.98 -17.06 -15.53
N ARG A 7 -16.83 -17.03 -14.49
CA ARG A 7 -17.66 -15.86 -14.17
C ARG A 7 -16.74 -14.66 -13.91
N LYS A 8 -16.87 -13.60 -14.70
CA LYS A 8 -16.32 -12.28 -14.38
C LYS A 8 -17.22 -11.67 -13.31
N ILE A 9 -16.78 -11.70 -12.05
CA ILE A 9 -17.40 -10.91 -10.99
C ILE A 9 -16.81 -9.51 -11.15
N ASP A 10 -17.39 -8.75 -12.06
CA ASP A 10 -16.98 -7.37 -12.33
C ASP A 10 -17.63 -6.43 -11.28
N ARG A 11 -16.75 -5.74 -10.55
CA ARG A 11 -16.90 -4.40 -9.95
C ARG A 11 -17.94 -4.18 -8.83
N GLU A 12 -19.05 -4.90 -8.78
CA GLU A 12 -20.19 -4.54 -7.90
C GLU A 12 -20.01 -4.94 -6.43
N ARG A 13 -18.99 -5.75 -6.10
CA ARG A 13 -18.71 -6.22 -4.73
C ARG A 13 -17.31 -5.85 -4.20
N CYS A 14 -16.58 -5.00 -4.92
CA CYS A 14 -15.27 -4.46 -4.51
C CYS A 14 -15.38 -3.02 -4.00
N ILE A 15 -16.51 -2.63 -3.41
CA ILE A 15 -16.57 -1.37 -2.68
C ILE A 15 -15.81 -1.63 -1.39
N PHE A 16 -14.56 -1.17 -1.36
CA PHE A 16 -13.72 -1.18 -0.16
C PHE A 16 -14.53 -0.57 0.98
N ASN A 17 -14.81 -1.35 2.02
CA ASN A 17 -15.51 -0.80 3.17
C ASN A 17 -14.54 0.08 3.95
N ASN A 18 -14.74 1.39 3.91
CA ASN A 18 -13.90 2.36 4.62
C ASN A 18 -13.76 2.07 6.12
N ASN A 19 -14.71 1.35 6.72
CA ASN A 19 -14.63 0.98 8.14
C ASN A 19 -13.45 0.03 8.42
N LEU A 20 -13.05 -0.80 7.46
CA LEU A 20 -11.93 -1.74 7.60
C LEU A 20 -10.57 -1.04 7.64
N ILE A 21 -10.48 0.18 7.10
CA ILE A 21 -9.26 0.98 7.09
C ILE A 21 -8.81 1.24 8.53
N SER A 22 -9.74 1.71 9.35
CA SER A 22 -9.49 2.06 10.74
C SER A 22 -9.35 0.84 11.66
N GLU A 23 -10.00 -0.27 11.32
CA GLU A 23 -10.00 -1.47 12.15
C GLU A 23 -8.77 -2.35 11.92
N TYR A 24 -8.34 -2.49 10.67
CA TYR A 24 -7.24 -3.38 10.27
C TYR A 24 -6.00 -2.66 9.75
N PHE A 25 -6.00 -1.32 9.77
CA PHE A 25 -4.88 -0.49 9.31
C PHE A 25 -4.49 -0.81 7.86
N VAL A 26 -5.48 -0.87 6.95
CA VAL A 26 -5.28 -1.17 5.53
C VAL A 26 -5.72 0.02 4.69
N THR A 27 -4.91 0.42 3.72
CA THR A 27 -5.24 1.47 2.75
C THR A 27 -5.21 0.92 1.32
N GLU A 28 -5.89 1.59 0.40
CA GLU A 28 -5.86 1.27 -1.03
C GLU A 28 -4.76 2.08 -1.74
N VAL A 29 -3.81 1.38 -2.35
CA VAL A 29 -2.75 1.96 -3.18
C VAL A 29 -2.83 1.32 -4.57
N GLU A 30 -3.08 2.13 -5.60
CA GLU A 30 -3.12 1.68 -7.00
C GLU A 30 -4.04 0.45 -7.23
N LYS A 31 -5.22 0.43 -6.59
CA LYS A 31 -6.19 -0.68 -6.64
C LYS A 31 -5.74 -1.97 -5.95
N LYS A 32 -4.73 -1.88 -5.09
CA LYS A 32 -4.26 -2.97 -4.23
C LYS A 32 -4.40 -2.56 -2.77
N ALA A 33 -4.73 -3.51 -1.90
CA ALA A 33 -4.70 -3.27 -0.46
C ALA A 33 -3.26 -3.31 0.05
N ALA A 34 -2.88 -2.37 0.91
CA ALA A 34 -1.58 -2.31 1.57
C ALA A 34 -1.77 -2.14 3.09
N CYS A 35 -1.04 -2.90 3.89
CA CYS A 35 -1.08 -2.79 5.34
C CYS A 35 -0.19 -1.64 5.82
N LEU A 36 -0.74 -0.74 6.63
CA LEU A 36 -0.03 0.41 7.19
C LEU A 36 0.94 0.03 8.34
N LEU A 37 0.78 -1.16 8.94
CA LEU A 37 1.64 -1.61 10.04
C LEU A 37 3.00 -2.13 9.57
N CYS A 38 3.04 -2.76 8.40
CA CYS A 38 4.24 -3.41 7.85
C CYS A 38 4.55 -3.03 6.39
N CYS A 39 3.72 -2.21 5.76
CA CYS A 39 3.86 -1.76 4.37
C CYS A 39 3.84 -2.90 3.33
N GLU A 40 3.38 -4.10 3.68
CA GLU A 40 3.20 -5.22 2.74
C GLU A 40 1.86 -5.13 2.00
N SER A 41 1.81 -5.68 0.78
CA SER A 41 0.59 -5.77 -0.02
C SER A 41 -0.30 -6.95 0.41
N VAL A 42 -1.60 -6.72 0.52
CA VAL A 42 -2.61 -7.76 0.76
C VAL A 42 -3.12 -8.26 -0.59
N SER A 43 -3.11 -9.60 -0.79
CA SER A 43 -3.29 -10.26 -2.10
C SER A 43 -4.55 -9.84 -2.86
N VAL A 44 -5.68 -9.64 -2.18
CA VAL A 44 -6.91 -9.14 -2.79
C VAL A 44 -7.62 -8.26 -1.78
N LEU A 45 -8.15 -7.14 -2.24
CA LEU A 45 -9.01 -6.22 -1.50
C LEU A 45 -10.38 -6.87 -1.24
N LYS A 46 -10.39 -7.82 -0.29
CA LYS A 46 -11.57 -8.53 0.22
C LYS A 46 -11.42 -8.63 1.73
N ASP A 47 -12.53 -8.43 2.44
CA ASP A 47 -12.59 -8.42 3.91
C ASP A 47 -11.92 -9.66 4.52
N TYR A 48 -12.24 -10.84 4.00
CA TYR A 48 -11.62 -12.11 4.44
C TYR A 48 -10.09 -12.07 4.37
N ASN A 49 -9.52 -11.58 3.27
CA ASN A 49 -8.07 -11.53 3.11
C ASN A 49 -7.43 -10.50 4.03
N ILE A 50 -8.10 -9.36 4.26
CA ILE A 50 -7.63 -8.32 5.18
C ILE A 50 -7.64 -8.84 6.63
N ILE A 51 -8.73 -9.47 7.05
CA ILE A 51 -8.87 -10.03 8.40
C ILE A 51 -7.84 -11.14 8.62
N CYS A 52 -7.74 -12.10 7.70
CA CYS A 52 -6.76 -13.19 7.80
C CYS A 52 -5.32 -12.64 7.80
N TYR A 53 -5.02 -11.67 6.95
CA TYR A 53 -3.70 -11.03 6.93
C TYR A 53 -3.39 -10.41 8.30
N TYR A 54 -4.30 -9.60 8.84
CA TYR A 54 -4.12 -8.94 10.12
C TYR A 54 -3.95 -9.94 11.27
N VAL A 55 -4.81 -10.97 11.35
CA VAL A 55 -4.70 -11.99 12.41
C VAL A 55 -3.39 -12.76 12.30
N THR A 56 -2.98 -13.17 11.10
CA THR A 56 -1.76 -13.98 10.94
C THR A 56 -0.48 -13.18 11.15
N LYS A 57 -0.43 -11.91 10.74
CA LYS A 57 0.78 -11.06 10.80
C LYS A 57 0.83 -10.15 12.02
N HIS A 58 -0.32 -9.78 12.57
CA HIS A 58 -0.47 -8.72 13.56
C HIS A 58 -1.33 -9.12 14.77
N ALA A 59 -1.58 -10.41 15.02
CA ALA A 59 -2.27 -10.87 16.23
C ALA A 59 -1.68 -10.28 17.53
N HIS A 60 -0.36 -10.19 17.62
CA HIS A 60 0.32 -9.63 18.80
C HIS A 60 0.17 -8.10 18.93
N CYS A 61 -0.16 -7.40 17.84
CA CYS A 61 -0.31 -5.95 17.83
C CYS A 61 -1.64 -5.49 18.44
N VAL A 62 -2.61 -6.39 18.65
CA VAL A 62 -3.94 -6.08 19.21
C VAL A 62 -3.84 -5.39 20.57
N ASN A 63 -2.96 -5.87 21.44
CA ASN A 63 -2.78 -5.32 22.78
C ASN A 63 -2.09 -3.94 22.76
N ILE A 64 -1.15 -3.73 21.84
CA ILE A 64 -0.40 -2.48 21.70
C ILE A 64 -1.31 -1.37 21.15
N LEU A 65 -2.19 -1.74 20.21
CA LEU A 65 -3.10 -0.82 19.54
C LEU A 65 -4.37 -0.53 20.36
N SER A 66 -4.57 -1.22 21.49
CA SER A 66 -5.68 -0.94 22.42
C SER A 66 -5.42 0.27 23.31
N ALA A 67 -4.17 0.68 23.49
CA ALA A 67 -3.80 1.79 24.38
C ALA A 67 -3.99 3.18 23.75
N GLU A 68 -3.85 3.29 22.42
CA GLU A 68 -4.07 4.53 21.67
C GLU A 68 -5.36 4.44 20.84
N PRO A 69 -6.09 5.55 20.62
CA PRO A 69 -7.21 5.57 19.70
C PRO A 69 -6.77 5.14 18.29
N ARG A 70 -7.40 4.08 17.75
CA ARG A 70 -7.05 3.50 16.44
C ARG A 70 -7.03 4.52 15.31
N GLN A 71 -7.98 5.46 15.30
CA GLN A 71 -8.07 6.53 14.30
C GLN A 71 -6.86 7.48 14.34
N THR A 72 -6.33 7.78 15.52
CA THR A 72 -5.13 8.61 15.66
C THR A 72 -3.91 7.89 15.10
N ARG A 73 -3.80 6.60 15.41
CA ARG A 73 -2.71 5.75 14.94
C ARG A 73 -2.76 5.57 13.41
N GLU A 74 -3.93 5.31 12.87
CA GLU A 74 -4.19 5.21 11.43
C GLU A 74 -3.72 6.47 10.70
N LYS A 75 -4.21 7.65 11.12
CA LYS A 75 -3.82 8.94 10.52
C LYS A 75 -2.31 9.20 10.60
N TYR A 76 -1.67 8.79 11.70
CA TYR A 76 -0.23 8.91 11.84
C TYR A 76 0.52 8.01 10.84
N LEU A 77 0.12 6.76 10.72
CA LEU A 77 0.75 5.79 9.80
C LEU A 77 0.54 6.20 8.34
N ASP A 78 -0.65 6.67 7.98
CA ASP A 78 -0.94 7.12 6.62
C ASP A 78 -0.09 8.34 6.23
N LYS A 79 0.01 9.35 7.12
CA LYS A 79 0.93 10.49 6.93
C LYS A 79 2.38 10.06 6.80
N LYS A 80 2.82 9.08 7.58
CA LYS A 80 4.18 8.54 7.51
C LYS A 80 4.43 7.87 6.16
N LEU A 81 3.45 7.11 5.65
CA LEU A 81 3.53 6.45 4.35
C LEU A 81 3.60 7.46 3.21
N VAL A 82 2.78 8.51 3.22
CA VAL A 82 2.84 9.59 2.21
C VAL A 82 4.23 10.24 2.19
N LYS A 83 4.78 10.61 3.35
CA LYS A 83 6.12 11.20 3.44
C LYS A 83 7.21 10.28 2.89
N GLN A 84 7.12 8.97 3.15
CA GLN A 84 8.06 8.00 2.59
C GLN A 84 7.99 7.95 1.05
N LYS A 85 6.77 7.98 0.48
CA LYS A 85 6.60 8.02 -0.98
C LYS A 85 7.17 9.29 -1.60
N ASP A 86 6.95 10.43 -0.97
CA ASP A 86 7.48 11.72 -1.44
C ASP A 86 9.00 11.77 -1.41
N PHE A 87 9.61 11.26 -0.34
CA PHE A 87 11.06 11.13 -0.21
C PHE A 87 11.64 10.27 -1.34
N LEU A 88 11.11 9.06 -1.53
CA LEU A 88 11.57 8.15 -2.60
C LEU A 88 11.39 8.74 -4.00
N ARG A 89 10.34 9.52 -4.23
CA ARG A 89 10.12 10.20 -5.51
C ARG A 89 11.14 11.29 -5.76
N LYS A 90 11.56 12.01 -4.72
CA LYS A 90 12.60 13.05 -4.82
C LYS A 90 13.95 12.42 -5.18
N ASP A 91 14.34 11.35 -4.49
CA ASP A 91 15.60 10.65 -4.76
C ASP A 91 15.69 10.15 -6.21
N LYS A 92 14.59 9.60 -6.75
CA LYS A 92 14.54 9.15 -8.15
C LYS A 92 14.80 10.29 -9.13
N LYS A 93 14.16 11.45 -8.93
CA LYS A 93 14.36 12.62 -9.80
C LYS A 93 15.80 13.14 -9.73
N GLU A 94 16.39 13.19 -8.54
CA GLU A 94 17.78 13.61 -8.35
C GLU A 94 18.76 12.64 -9.03
N THR A 95 18.48 11.34 -8.95
CA THR A 95 19.25 10.30 -9.64
C THR A 95 19.15 10.42 -11.17
N GLU A 96 17.93 10.60 -11.69
CA GLU A 96 17.67 10.79 -13.14
C GLU A 96 18.37 12.04 -13.68
N LEU A 97 18.27 13.16 -12.93
CA LEU A 97 18.97 14.40 -13.26
C LEU A 97 20.49 14.18 -13.28
N SER A 98 21.06 13.59 -12.24
CA SER A 98 22.50 13.29 -12.16
C SER A 98 22.98 12.47 -13.36
N TYR A 99 22.26 11.40 -13.71
CA TYR A 99 22.59 10.55 -14.86
C TYR A 99 22.51 11.32 -16.20
N SER A 100 21.48 12.16 -16.37
CA SER A 100 21.36 13.00 -17.58
C SER A 100 22.50 14.02 -17.72
N TYR A 101 22.94 14.64 -16.62
CA TYR A 101 24.09 15.57 -16.63
C TYR A 101 25.39 14.84 -16.96
N GLN A 102 25.60 13.64 -16.41
CA GLN A 102 26.76 12.79 -16.71
C GLN A 102 26.79 12.33 -18.18
N LEU A 103 25.65 11.96 -18.76
CA LEU A 103 25.57 11.62 -20.18
C LEU A 103 25.86 12.83 -21.08
N TYR A 104 25.31 14.00 -20.74
CA TYR A 104 25.53 15.22 -21.51
C TYR A 104 27.00 15.65 -21.52
N SER A 105 27.69 15.57 -20.39
CA SER A 105 29.13 15.88 -20.33
C SER A 105 29.95 14.88 -21.15
N TYR A 106 29.64 13.58 -21.08
CA TYR A 106 30.33 12.55 -21.87
C TYR A 106 30.19 12.77 -23.38
N ILE A 107 28.97 13.06 -23.85
CA ILE A 107 28.70 13.32 -25.28
C ILE A 107 29.42 14.58 -25.77
N LYS A 108 29.54 15.62 -24.95
CA LYS A 108 30.23 16.87 -25.31
C LYS A 108 31.76 16.79 -25.34
N HIS A 109 32.34 15.75 -24.74
CA HIS A 109 33.78 15.51 -24.72
C HIS A 109 34.24 14.54 -25.84
N CYS A 110 33.33 14.04 -26.67
CA CYS A 110 33.61 13.38 -27.96
C CYS A 110 33.51 14.38 -29.11
#